data_AF-W6NF62-F1
#
_entry.id   AF-W6NF62-F1
#
_cell.length_a   1.000
_cell.length_b   1.000
_cell.length_c   1.000
_cell.angle_alpha   90.00
_cell.angle_beta   90.00
_cell.angle_gamma   90.00
#
_symmetry.space_group_name_H-M   'P 1'
#
loop_
_entity.id
_entity.type
_entity.pdbx_description
1 polymer ?
#
loop_
_entity_poly.entity_id
_entity_poly.type
_entity_poly.pdbx_seq_one_letter_code
_entity_poly.pdbx_strand_id
1 'polypeptide(L)'
;MKEIQKIVSILRKDGLSVEFRYIATKENPADAGTRGLPKDQLQSHSWWSGPKFLREPPHQWTHPVYHLYEDTSNEPENVVVTSIESDTAPSRSAPIIDLTRFSTLSRAKRVTVIALIFLKKLVKTLPTSRMNAIMEKVKVLHEIPADLMAINGSHIRAARRALIRNHQDIYLTTSYRKSMENTLRLVPDNENIWRSKGRLGSASLSQEAKNPIFIAPNSPLARLIIDEAHGTYHRGVEHTMATVRTQYWIPKLRQQVRKLVQQCVKCRRFNALPYQYPESTDLPDRRVLRSHPFEHIGLDFFDLPSPSTTEHAKKSYGCIFTCAVTRLIHLEMLHSLSTEDFINALRRFAALRGVPVSITCDNAPTFLLGARILTEGTMQQGNVLKAISDKEIQWNYITPYAPWQGGFYERLIKTVKQALYKALRGAEHRTGDHLRTVLTEIEACLNSRPLTYQSATHEEFTSIRPIDFIQKDLVVTLPMEHLLAIHPDDPDYLSPPEARARQTRCEVVEALRTSCQLTENF
;
A
#
# COMPACT_ATOMS: atom_id res chain seq x y z
N MET A 1 31.40 27.12 -47.36
CA MET A 1 32.59 27.77 -47.93
C MET A 1 32.30 28.49 -49.24
N LYS A 2 31.72 27.84 -50.27
CA LYS A 2 31.39 28.47 -51.56
C LYS A 2 30.57 29.77 -51.45
N GLU A 3 29.54 29.81 -50.61
CA GLU A 3 28.72 31.02 -50.46
C GLU A 3 29.48 32.17 -49.75
N ILE A 4 30.32 31.86 -48.78
CA ILE A 4 31.18 32.86 -48.10
C ILE A 4 32.18 33.43 -49.11
N GLN A 5 32.82 32.59 -49.92
CA GLN A 5 33.74 33.02 -50.98
C GLN A 5 33.02 33.87 -52.04
N LYS A 6 31.78 33.52 -52.41
CA LYS A 6 30.95 34.31 -53.31
C LYS A 6 30.66 35.70 -52.72
N ILE A 7 30.26 35.78 -51.46
CA ILE A 7 30.01 37.05 -50.77
C ILE A 7 31.29 37.89 -50.68
N VAL A 8 32.43 37.29 -50.32
CA VAL A 8 33.74 37.96 -50.32
C VAL A 8 34.11 38.49 -51.70
N SER A 9 33.85 37.72 -52.76
CA SER A 9 34.14 38.15 -54.13
C SER A 9 33.30 39.34 -54.57
N ILE A 10 32.04 39.42 -54.12
CA ILE A 10 31.15 40.57 -54.37
C ILE A 10 31.67 41.79 -53.61
N LEU A 11 31.95 41.65 -52.31
CA LEU A 11 32.41 42.77 -51.47
C LEU A 11 33.77 43.32 -51.95
N ARG A 12 34.69 42.45 -52.39
CA ARG A 12 35.97 42.88 -52.98
C ARG A 12 35.79 43.59 -54.33
N LYS A 13 34.82 43.17 -55.15
CA LYS A 13 34.48 43.88 -56.41
C LYS A 13 33.96 45.29 -56.14
N ASP A 14 33.28 45.49 -55.02
CA ASP A 14 32.80 46.80 -54.57
C ASP A 14 33.89 47.62 -53.84
N GLY A 15 35.15 47.17 -53.85
CA GLY A 15 36.30 47.88 -53.26
C GLY A 15 36.42 47.73 -51.74
N LEU A 16 35.66 46.85 -51.11
CA LEU A 16 35.68 46.66 -49.66
C LEU A 16 36.71 45.60 -49.24
N SER A 17 37.53 45.94 -48.25
CA SER A 17 38.42 44.98 -47.59
C SER A 17 37.62 44.06 -46.67
N VAL A 18 37.85 42.75 -46.76
CA VAL A 18 37.16 41.74 -45.96
C VAL A 18 38.17 40.97 -45.11
N GLU A 19 38.03 41.07 -43.80
CA GLU A 19 38.80 40.32 -42.81
C GLU A 19 37.90 39.33 -42.08
N PHE A 20 38.40 38.11 -41.85
CA PHE A 20 37.73 37.14 -40.99
C PHE A 20 38.40 37.15 -39.62
N ARG A 21 37.62 37.27 -38.56
CA ARG A 21 38.11 37.22 -37.17
C ARG A 21 37.33 36.21 -36.37
N TYR A 22 38.00 35.54 -35.44
CA TYR A 22 37.34 34.60 -34.53
C TYR A 22 36.59 35.32 -33.42
N ILE A 23 35.32 34.98 -33.24
CA ILE A 23 34.50 35.43 -32.11
C ILE A 23 34.39 34.25 -31.12
N ALA A 24 34.72 34.50 -29.85
CA ALA A 24 34.58 33.50 -28.80
C ALA A 24 33.12 33.09 -28.64
N THR A 25 32.86 31.81 -28.33
CA THR A 25 31.49 31.27 -28.21
C THR A 25 30.60 32.07 -27.24
N LYS A 26 31.18 32.64 -26.17
CA LYS A 26 30.44 33.47 -25.19
C LYS A 26 29.96 34.81 -25.74
N GLU A 27 30.56 35.28 -26.83
CA GLU A 27 30.26 36.55 -27.48
C GLU A 27 29.54 36.34 -28.82
N ASN A 28 29.28 35.09 -29.23
CA ASN A 28 28.59 34.80 -30.48
C ASN A 28 27.09 35.12 -30.37
N PRO A 29 26.59 36.19 -31.01
CA PRO A 29 25.17 36.51 -30.94
C PRO A 29 24.30 35.41 -31.56
N ALA A 30 24.80 34.67 -32.56
CA ALA A 30 24.05 33.65 -33.28
C ALA A 30 23.59 32.47 -32.39
N ASP A 31 24.24 32.25 -31.24
CA ASP A 31 23.86 31.23 -30.26
C ASP A 31 22.45 31.48 -29.71
N ALA A 32 22.00 32.74 -29.59
CA ALA A 32 20.65 33.06 -29.11
C ALA A 32 19.56 32.56 -30.08
N GLY A 33 19.83 32.59 -31.39
CA GLY A 33 18.89 32.09 -32.41
C GLY A 33 18.82 30.56 -32.50
N THR A 34 19.86 29.85 -32.03
CA THR A 34 19.94 28.38 -32.11
C THR A 34 19.64 27.69 -30.78
N ARG A 35 20.01 28.29 -29.65
CA ARG A 35 19.81 27.74 -28.29
C ARG A 35 18.56 28.27 -27.58
N GLY A 36 17.96 29.33 -28.11
CA GLY A 36 16.79 29.99 -27.55
C GLY A 36 17.12 30.91 -26.38
N LEU A 37 16.31 31.96 -26.22
CA LEU A 37 16.49 32.99 -25.20
C LEU A 37 15.12 33.41 -24.62
N PRO A 38 14.98 33.67 -23.30
CA PRO A 38 13.74 34.19 -22.73
C PRO A 38 13.36 35.56 -23.31
N LYS A 39 12.05 35.82 -23.45
CA LYS A 39 11.51 37.04 -24.09
C LYS A 39 12.07 38.33 -23.48
N ASP A 40 12.17 38.37 -22.16
CA ASP A 40 12.58 39.57 -21.41
C ASP A 40 14.08 39.87 -21.60
N GLN A 41 14.89 38.84 -21.87
CA GLN A 41 16.32 38.97 -22.14
C GLN A 41 16.60 39.25 -23.62
N LEU A 42 15.67 38.94 -24.53
CA LEU A 42 15.86 39.12 -25.97
C LEU A 42 15.92 40.60 -26.36
N GLN A 43 15.16 41.47 -25.68
CA GLN A 43 15.11 42.90 -25.99
C GLN A 43 16.45 43.61 -25.79
N SER A 44 17.27 43.15 -24.84
CA SER A 44 18.57 43.75 -24.50
C SER A 44 19.77 42.92 -24.97
N HIS A 45 19.54 41.83 -25.71
CA HIS A 45 20.61 40.90 -26.12
C HIS A 45 21.53 41.48 -27.21
N SER A 46 22.78 41.01 -27.24
CA SER A 46 23.76 41.33 -28.30
C SER A 46 23.34 40.84 -29.71
N TRP A 47 22.24 40.10 -29.83
CA TRP A 47 21.68 39.68 -31.12
C TRP A 47 21.35 40.88 -32.01
N TRP A 48 20.74 41.92 -31.42
CA TRP A 48 20.31 43.11 -32.15
C TRP A 48 21.42 44.12 -32.39
N SER A 49 22.48 44.07 -31.58
CA SER A 49 23.41 45.19 -31.43
C SER A 49 24.87 44.78 -31.54
N GLY A 50 25.13 43.50 -31.84
CA GLY A 50 26.45 42.90 -31.97
C GLY A 50 27.19 42.74 -30.63
N PRO A 51 28.31 41.99 -30.65
CA PRO A 51 29.30 42.01 -29.56
C PRO A 51 29.80 43.43 -29.27
N LYS A 52 30.14 43.71 -28.01
CA LYS A 52 30.56 45.06 -27.58
C LYS A 52 31.77 45.58 -28.35
N PHE A 53 32.76 44.73 -28.63
CA PHE A 53 33.99 45.11 -29.31
C PHE A 53 33.75 45.65 -30.73
N LEU A 54 32.66 45.25 -31.43
CA LEU A 54 32.34 45.79 -32.76
C LEU A 54 31.98 47.28 -32.74
N ARG A 55 31.67 47.83 -31.56
CA ARG A 55 31.41 49.28 -31.38
C ARG A 55 32.67 50.06 -31.11
N GLU A 56 33.78 49.38 -30.82
CA GLU A 56 35.08 49.99 -30.64
C GLU A 56 35.77 50.17 -32.01
N PRO A 57 36.69 51.13 -32.13
CA PRO A 57 37.47 51.31 -33.35
C PRO A 57 38.20 50.02 -33.78
N PRO A 58 38.36 49.74 -35.09
CA PRO A 58 38.96 48.50 -35.59
C PRO A 58 40.38 48.18 -35.07
N HIS A 59 41.13 49.19 -34.64
CA HIS A 59 42.46 49.02 -34.06
C HIS A 59 42.44 48.46 -32.62
N GLN A 60 41.29 48.46 -31.95
CA GLN A 60 41.12 47.92 -30.59
C GLN A 60 40.60 46.48 -30.59
N TRP A 61 40.26 45.94 -31.76
CA TRP A 61 39.75 44.58 -31.89
C TRP A 61 40.89 43.57 -31.67
N THR A 62 40.93 42.92 -30.51
CA THR A 62 42.01 41.98 -30.09
C THR A 62 41.90 40.58 -30.70
N HIS A 63 40.95 40.34 -31.62
CA HIS A 63 40.68 39.02 -32.19
C HIS A 63 41.63 38.68 -33.36
N PRO A 64 42.20 37.47 -33.40
CA PRO A 64 43.11 37.06 -34.48
C PRO A 64 42.41 37.03 -35.84
N VAL A 65 43.11 37.53 -36.86
CA VAL A 65 42.66 37.55 -38.26
C VAL A 65 42.99 36.20 -38.91
N TYR A 66 42.03 35.67 -39.66
CA TYR A 66 42.15 34.45 -40.44
C TYR A 66 42.00 34.77 -41.93
N HIS A 67 42.81 34.11 -42.75
CA HIS A 67 42.70 34.18 -44.20
C HIS A 67 42.03 32.91 -44.71
N LEU A 68 41.04 33.07 -45.60
CA LEU A 68 40.46 31.95 -46.33
C LEU A 68 41.49 31.48 -47.37
N TYR A 69 41.91 30.23 -47.27
CA TYR A 69 42.73 29.59 -48.30
C TYR A 69 41.85 29.25 -49.52
N GLU A 70 42.39 29.48 -50.73
CA GLU A 70 41.76 29.08 -51.99
C GLU A 70 42.04 27.59 -52.25
N ASP A 71 40.97 26.79 -52.29
CA ASP A 71 41.04 25.38 -52.68
C ASP A 71 40.86 25.28 -54.20
N THR A 72 41.92 24.96 -54.94
CA THR A 72 41.95 24.84 -56.41
C THR A 72 41.72 23.42 -56.93
N SER A 73 40.97 22.57 -56.21
CA SER A 73 40.67 21.20 -56.65
C SER A 73 39.30 21.12 -57.35
N ASN A 74 39.34 20.97 -58.68
CA ASN A 74 38.20 20.61 -59.53
C ASN A 74 37.82 19.14 -59.31
N GLU A 75 36.72 18.87 -58.58
CA GLU A 75 36.00 17.59 -58.66
C GLU A 75 34.47 17.82 -58.69
N PRO A 76 33.71 16.96 -59.41
CA PRO A 76 32.33 17.22 -59.81
C PRO A 76 31.37 17.22 -58.63
N GLU A 77 30.42 18.17 -58.65
CA GLU A 77 29.35 18.31 -57.67
C GLU A 77 28.37 17.12 -57.73
N ASN A 78 28.70 16.05 -57.01
CA ASN A 78 27.69 15.16 -56.46
C ASN A 78 26.91 15.93 -55.39
N VAL A 79 25.58 15.94 -55.49
CA VAL A 79 24.69 16.46 -54.44
C VAL A 79 24.93 15.65 -53.16
N VAL A 80 25.81 16.17 -52.30
CA VAL A 80 26.05 15.65 -50.97
C VAL A 80 24.86 16.07 -50.11
N VAL A 81 23.95 15.13 -49.88
CA VAL A 81 23.09 15.18 -48.69
C VAL A 81 24.04 15.18 -47.51
N THR A 82 24.23 16.35 -46.90
CA THR A 82 25.11 16.51 -45.75
C THR A 82 24.42 15.86 -44.55
N SER A 83 24.70 14.58 -44.32
CA SER A 83 24.60 14.04 -42.97
C SER A 83 25.59 14.82 -42.11
N ILE A 84 25.07 15.63 -41.20
CA ILE A 84 25.85 16.29 -40.17
C ILE A 84 26.37 15.17 -39.26
N GLU A 85 27.57 14.65 -39.52
CA GLU A 85 28.37 14.01 -38.48
C GLU A 85 28.99 15.14 -37.67
N SER A 86 28.20 15.65 -36.73
CA SER A 86 28.72 16.45 -35.64
C SER A 86 29.48 15.52 -34.71
N ASP A 87 30.80 15.69 -34.66
CA ASP A 87 31.73 15.02 -33.73
C ASP A 87 31.59 15.55 -32.28
N THR A 88 30.36 15.86 -31.89
CA THR A 88 29.92 16.14 -30.52
C THR A 88 29.20 14.89 -30.04
N ALA A 89 29.65 14.33 -28.91
CA ALA A 89 29.09 13.18 -28.17
C ALA A 89 27.77 12.62 -28.72
N PRO A 90 27.69 11.32 -29.06
CA PRO A 90 26.65 10.75 -29.92
C PRO A 90 25.28 11.28 -29.50
N SER A 91 24.71 12.18 -30.31
CA SER A 91 23.34 12.64 -30.16
C SER A 91 22.49 11.38 -30.16
N ARG A 92 21.91 11.01 -29.01
CA ARG A 92 21.06 9.82 -28.91
C ARG A 92 20.00 9.96 -29.99
N SER A 93 20.04 9.09 -30.99
CA SER A 93 19.01 9.03 -32.00
C SER A 93 17.66 8.92 -31.29
N ALA A 94 16.72 9.80 -31.63
CA ALA A 94 15.40 9.74 -31.03
C ALA A 94 14.78 8.36 -31.34
N PRO A 95 14.10 7.71 -30.38
CA PRO A 95 13.43 6.45 -30.64
C PRO A 95 12.38 6.64 -31.74
N ILE A 96 12.38 5.72 -32.72
CA ILE A 96 11.42 5.76 -33.84
C ILE A 96 9.99 5.70 -33.29
N ILE A 97 9.80 4.93 -32.21
CA ILE A 97 8.55 4.83 -31.48
C ILE A 97 8.86 5.08 -30.01
N ASP A 98 8.25 6.13 -29.45
CA ASP A 98 8.34 6.40 -28.02
C ASP A 98 7.58 5.34 -27.21
N LEU A 99 8.35 4.40 -26.68
CA LEU A 99 7.84 3.29 -25.87
C LEU A 99 7.30 3.73 -24.49
N THR A 100 7.52 4.96 -24.05
CA THR A 100 6.94 5.46 -22.79
C THR A 100 5.43 5.64 -22.89
N ARG A 101 4.90 5.88 -24.10
CA ARG A 101 3.48 6.06 -24.39
C ARG A 101 2.66 4.77 -24.35
N PHE A 102 3.30 3.62 -24.13
CA PHE A 102 2.65 2.32 -24.16
C PHE A 102 2.53 1.71 -22.76
N SER A 103 1.34 1.18 -22.48
CA SER A 103 1.07 0.42 -21.26
C SER A 103 1.53 -1.04 -21.38
N THR A 104 1.44 -1.66 -22.56
CA THR A 104 1.80 -3.07 -22.77
C THR A 104 2.69 -3.27 -24.00
N LEU A 105 3.57 -4.28 -23.93
CA LEU A 105 4.46 -4.62 -25.04
C LEU A 105 3.67 -5.08 -26.28
N SER A 106 2.57 -5.80 -26.10
CA SER A 106 1.69 -6.24 -27.19
C SER A 106 1.10 -5.06 -27.98
N ARG A 107 0.71 -3.96 -27.32
CA ARG A 107 0.25 -2.75 -28.01
C ARG A 107 1.39 -2.08 -28.79
N ALA A 108 2.58 -2.00 -28.18
CA ALA A 108 3.77 -1.46 -28.86
C ALA A 108 4.12 -2.27 -30.12
N LYS A 109 4.13 -3.60 -30.04
CA LYS A 109 4.33 -4.49 -31.20
C LYS A 109 3.31 -4.23 -32.30
N ARG A 110 2.01 -4.15 -31.98
CA ARG A 110 0.94 -3.90 -32.96
C ARG A 110 1.07 -2.54 -33.67
N VAL A 111 1.34 -1.48 -32.92
CA VAL A 111 1.57 -0.15 -33.53
C VAL A 111 2.82 -0.15 -34.41
N THR A 112 3.86 -0.86 -34.00
CA THR A 112 5.07 -1.03 -34.83
C THR A 112 4.77 -1.77 -36.14
N VAL A 113 3.91 -2.80 -36.12
CA VAL A 113 3.46 -3.46 -37.35
C VAL A 113 2.82 -2.45 -38.32
N ILE A 114 1.90 -1.61 -37.82
CA ILE A 114 1.22 -0.59 -38.63
C ILE A 114 2.24 0.39 -39.23
N ALA A 115 3.20 0.85 -38.42
CA ALA A 115 4.26 1.74 -38.89
C ALA A 115 5.14 1.09 -39.98
N LEU A 116 5.46 -0.20 -39.83
CA LEU A 116 6.23 -0.93 -40.83
C LEU A 116 5.45 -1.19 -42.13
N ILE A 117 4.13 -1.41 -42.06
CA ILE A 117 3.27 -1.50 -43.24
C ILE A 117 3.27 -0.18 -43.99
N PHE A 118 3.08 0.93 -43.27
CA PHE A 118 3.14 2.27 -43.85
C PHE A 118 4.49 2.52 -44.53
N LEU A 119 5.60 2.18 -43.84
CA LEU A 119 6.94 2.27 -44.40
C LEU A 119 7.08 1.43 -45.68
N LYS A 120 6.56 0.20 -45.71
CA LYS A 120 6.61 -0.65 -46.92
C LYS A 120 5.83 -0.04 -48.09
N LYS A 121 4.67 0.57 -47.83
CA LYS A 121 3.89 1.28 -48.87
C LYS A 121 4.67 2.44 -49.45
N LEU A 122 5.32 3.25 -48.61
CA LEU A 122 6.18 4.35 -49.07
C LEU A 122 7.37 3.83 -49.89
N VAL A 123 8.05 2.78 -49.40
CA VAL A 123 9.23 2.22 -50.07
C VAL A 123 8.89 1.68 -51.47
N LYS A 124 7.69 1.13 -51.67
CA LYS A 124 7.21 0.70 -53.00
C LYS A 124 7.05 1.84 -54.00
N THR A 125 6.87 3.09 -53.54
CA THR A 125 6.73 4.26 -54.44
C THR A 125 8.07 4.83 -54.89
N LEU A 126 9.18 4.32 -54.35
CA LEU A 126 10.53 4.81 -54.67
C LEU A 126 11.12 4.12 -55.90
N PRO A 127 12.10 4.73 -56.58
CA PRO A 127 12.85 4.08 -57.65
C PRO A 127 13.49 2.76 -57.20
N THR A 128 13.53 1.77 -58.11
CA THR A 128 13.96 0.37 -57.83
C THR A 128 15.30 0.27 -57.10
N SER A 129 16.27 1.12 -57.46
CA SER A 129 17.59 1.17 -56.82
C SER A 129 17.52 1.56 -55.34
N ARG A 130 16.74 2.60 -55.00
CA ARG A 130 16.52 3.02 -53.59
C ARG A 130 15.64 2.04 -52.83
N MET A 131 14.63 1.48 -53.49
CA MET A 131 13.78 0.44 -52.89
C MET A 131 14.63 -0.74 -52.41
N ASN A 132 15.48 -1.28 -53.28
CA ASN A 132 16.36 -2.41 -52.94
C ASN A 132 17.34 -2.05 -51.81
N ALA A 133 17.93 -0.85 -51.85
CA ALA A 133 18.84 -0.39 -50.79
C ALA A 133 18.17 -0.29 -49.40
N ILE A 134 16.91 0.16 -49.34
CA ILE A 134 16.16 0.24 -48.08
C ILE A 134 15.73 -1.15 -47.59
N MET A 135 15.27 -2.02 -48.49
CA MET A 135 14.86 -3.38 -48.17
C MET A 135 16.02 -4.21 -47.60
N GLU A 136 17.23 -4.04 -48.13
CA GLU A 136 18.46 -4.66 -47.60
C GLU A 136 18.83 -4.14 -46.20
N LYS A 137 18.71 -2.82 -45.97
CA LYS A 137 18.99 -2.23 -44.64
C LYS A 137 17.96 -2.64 -43.59
N VAL A 138 16.69 -2.76 -43.98
CA VAL A 138 15.55 -3.03 -43.09
C VAL A 138 14.91 -4.37 -43.48
N LYS A 139 15.63 -5.47 -43.24
CA LYS A 139 15.24 -6.84 -43.62
C LYS A 139 13.83 -7.25 -43.16
N VAL A 140 13.37 -6.71 -42.02
CA VAL A 140 12.02 -6.98 -41.49
C VAL A 140 10.89 -6.55 -42.44
N LEU A 141 11.14 -5.67 -43.41
CA LEU A 141 10.15 -5.27 -44.42
C LEU A 141 9.83 -6.40 -45.41
N HIS A 142 10.70 -7.40 -45.59
CA HIS A 142 10.39 -8.55 -46.43
C HIS A 142 9.21 -9.37 -45.88
N GLU A 143 9.09 -9.46 -44.56
CA GLU A 143 8.08 -10.30 -43.87
C GLU A 143 6.71 -9.63 -43.72
N ILE A 144 6.62 -8.33 -44.01
CA ILE A 144 5.40 -7.54 -43.80
C ILE A 144 4.74 -7.31 -45.17
N PRO A 145 3.48 -7.67 -45.41
CA PRO A 145 2.83 -7.38 -46.68
C PRO A 145 2.48 -5.88 -46.78
N ALA A 146 2.40 -5.36 -48.01
CA ALA A 146 1.97 -3.97 -48.22
C ALA A 146 0.46 -3.81 -48.02
N ASP A 147 -0.32 -4.82 -48.43
CA ASP A 147 -1.78 -4.83 -48.34
C ASP A 147 -2.18 -5.85 -47.28
N LEU A 148 -2.43 -5.34 -46.07
CA LEU A 148 -2.63 -6.18 -44.90
C LEU A 148 -4.13 -6.33 -44.60
N MET A 149 -4.67 -7.54 -44.80
CA MET A 149 -6.04 -7.87 -44.38
C MET A 149 -6.13 -8.19 -42.88
N ALA A 150 -5.07 -8.78 -42.29
CA ALA A 150 -5.01 -9.10 -40.86
C ALA A 150 -3.56 -9.15 -40.32
N ILE A 151 -3.37 -8.79 -39.04
CA ILE A 151 -2.08 -8.91 -38.35
C ILE A 151 -1.91 -10.35 -37.84
N ASN A 152 -0.90 -11.07 -38.35
CA ASN A 152 -0.57 -12.42 -37.92
C ASN A 152 0.66 -12.45 -36.97
N GLY A 153 1.05 -13.64 -36.52
CA GLY A 153 2.19 -13.83 -35.63
C GLY A 153 3.56 -13.50 -36.23
N SER A 154 3.76 -13.69 -37.55
CA SER A 154 5.03 -13.33 -38.19
C SER A 154 5.22 -11.82 -38.24
N HIS A 155 4.16 -11.05 -38.50
CA HIS A 155 4.21 -9.58 -38.46
C HIS A 155 4.58 -9.08 -37.07
N ILE A 156 3.99 -9.66 -36.02
CA ILE A 156 4.31 -9.31 -34.63
C ILE A 156 5.78 -9.66 -34.29
N ARG A 157 6.31 -10.76 -34.82
CA ARG A 157 7.72 -11.15 -34.66
C ARG A 157 8.65 -10.16 -35.37
N ALA A 158 8.32 -9.74 -36.59
CA ALA A 158 9.05 -8.72 -37.34
C ALA A 158 9.07 -7.38 -36.57
N ALA A 159 7.92 -6.94 -36.05
CA ALA A 159 7.80 -5.74 -35.24
C ALA A 159 8.61 -5.81 -33.93
N ARG A 160 8.56 -6.95 -33.23
CA ARG A 160 9.39 -7.18 -32.03
C ARG A 160 10.87 -6.98 -32.35
N ARG A 161 11.35 -7.56 -33.46
CA ARG A 161 12.74 -7.40 -33.89
C ARG A 161 13.10 -5.97 -34.25
N ALA A 162 12.22 -5.26 -34.96
CA ALA A 162 12.41 -3.85 -35.28
C ALA A 162 12.55 -2.98 -34.02
N LEU A 163 11.67 -3.18 -33.02
CA LEU A 163 11.74 -2.48 -31.73
C LEU A 163 13.05 -2.77 -30.98
N ILE A 164 13.46 -4.03 -30.93
CA ILE A 164 14.70 -4.44 -30.27
C ILE A 164 15.91 -3.82 -30.96
N ARG A 165 15.96 -3.84 -32.29
CA ARG A 165 17.06 -3.26 -33.05
C ARG A 165 17.16 -1.76 -32.83
N ASN A 166 16.04 -1.04 -32.92
CA ASN A 166 16.02 0.39 -32.62
C ASN A 166 16.46 0.68 -31.17
N HIS A 167 16.01 -0.13 -30.20
CA HIS A 167 16.47 -0.03 -28.82
C HIS A 167 17.98 -0.25 -28.69
N GLN A 168 18.53 -1.26 -29.36
CA GLN A 168 19.97 -1.51 -29.33
C GLN A 168 20.76 -0.39 -30.01
N ASP A 169 20.29 0.15 -31.13
CA ASP A 169 20.96 1.29 -31.80
C ASP A 169 21.04 2.53 -30.88
N ILE A 170 20.04 2.76 -30.03
CA ILE A 170 20.00 3.91 -29.12
C ILE A 170 20.83 3.68 -27.86
N TYR A 171 20.70 2.49 -27.25
CA TYR A 171 21.24 2.23 -25.91
C TYR A 171 22.54 1.42 -25.90
N LEU A 172 22.90 0.75 -27.00
CA LEU A 172 24.09 -0.10 -27.12
C LEU A 172 25.20 0.62 -27.91
N THR A 173 25.60 1.80 -27.44
CA THR A 173 26.68 2.59 -28.03
C THR A 173 28.01 1.82 -28.04
N THR A 174 28.94 2.22 -28.90
CA THR A 174 30.27 1.59 -29.00
C THR A 174 31.04 1.61 -27.67
N SER A 175 30.94 2.71 -26.91
CA SER A 175 31.53 2.80 -25.57
C SER A 175 30.88 1.85 -24.57
N TYR A 176 29.55 1.74 -24.58
CA TYR A 176 28.83 0.82 -23.72
C TYR A 176 29.15 -0.64 -24.05
N ARG A 177 29.27 -0.98 -25.34
CA ARG A 177 29.70 -2.33 -25.79
C ARG A 177 31.06 -2.71 -25.25
N LYS A 178 32.06 -1.84 -25.40
CA LYS A 178 33.41 -2.06 -24.86
C LYS A 178 33.39 -2.27 -23.34
N SER A 179 32.57 -1.51 -22.61
CA SER A 179 32.44 -1.67 -21.15
C SER A 179 31.84 -3.02 -20.72
N MET A 180 31.08 -3.68 -21.60
CA MET A 180 30.36 -4.93 -21.32
C MET A 180 31.01 -6.18 -21.95
N GLU A 181 32.07 -6.00 -22.73
CA GLU A 181 32.71 -7.05 -23.53
C GLU A 181 33.24 -8.19 -22.66
N ASN A 182 33.88 -7.84 -21.54
CA ASN A 182 34.42 -8.81 -20.58
C ASN A 182 33.35 -9.53 -19.74
N THR A 183 32.13 -8.97 -19.64
CA THR A 183 31.09 -9.49 -18.74
C THR A 183 29.99 -10.25 -19.47
N LEU A 184 29.59 -9.80 -20.67
CA LEU A 184 28.37 -10.28 -21.35
C LEU A 184 28.60 -10.95 -22.71
N ARG A 185 29.82 -10.92 -23.25
CA ARG A 185 30.19 -11.52 -24.55
C ARG A 185 29.11 -11.30 -25.60
N LEU A 186 28.88 -10.04 -25.95
CA LEU A 186 27.81 -9.64 -26.85
C LEU A 186 28.19 -9.98 -28.30
N VAL A 187 27.34 -10.72 -28.99
CA VAL A 187 27.55 -11.14 -30.39
C VAL A 187 26.30 -10.79 -31.20
N PRO A 188 26.42 -10.15 -32.39
CA PRO A 188 25.29 -9.91 -33.26
C PRO A 188 24.84 -11.22 -33.93
N ASP A 189 23.53 -11.41 -34.08
CA ASP A 189 22.98 -12.48 -34.91
C ASP A 189 22.89 -12.09 -36.40
N ASN A 190 22.38 -13.00 -37.23
CA ASN A 190 22.22 -12.81 -38.68
C ASN A 190 21.34 -11.61 -39.06
N GLU A 191 20.60 -11.07 -38.09
CA GLU A 191 19.68 -9.93 -38.24
C GLU A 191 20.21 -8.66 -37.57
N ASN A 192 21.50 -8.66 -37.19
CA ASN A 192 22.21 -7.61 -36.45
C ASN A 192 21.56 -7.28 -35.09
N ILE A 193 20.90 -8.25 -34.46
CA ILE A 193 20.42 -8.13 -33.08
C ILE A 193 21.50 -8.67 -32.15
N TRP A 194 21.92 -7.84 -31.19
CA TRP A 194 22.92 -8.20 -30.21
C TRP A 194 22.36 -9.14 -29.15
N ARG A 195 23.05 -10.26 -28.94
CA ARG A 195 22.71 -11.30 -27.98
C ARG A 195 23.87 -11.54 -27.03
N SER A 196 23.57 -11.94 -25.79
CA SER A 196 24.59 -12.36 -24.83
C SER A 196 24.86 -13.85 -25.00
N LYS A 197 26.12 -14.21 -25.27
CA LYS A 197 26.54 -15.61 -25.47
C LYS A 197 27.07 -16.20 -24.16
N GLY A 198 26.36 -17.18 -23.62
CA GLY A 198 26.73 -17.85 -22.37
C GLY A 198 27.46 -19.20 -22.57
N ARG A 199 27.53 -19.98 -21.49
CA ARG A 199 28.09 -21.35 -21.48
C ARG A 199 27.05 -22.44 -21.80
N LEU A 200 25.80 -22.07 -22.10
CA LEU A 200 24.67 -22.99 -22.31
C LEU A 200 24.56 -23.52 -23.76
N GLY A 201 25.63 -23.45 -24.56
CA GLY A 201 25.60 -23.87 -25.97
C GLY A 201 25.12 -25.32 -26.17
N SER A 202 25.57 -26.23 -25.30
CA SER A 202 25.23 -27.66 -25.36
C SER A 202 23.96 -28.04 -24.60
N ALA A 203 23.28 -27.08 -23.94
CA ALA A 203 22.07 -27.39 -23.16
C ALA A 203 20.89 -27.79 -24.08
N SER A 204 19.95 -28.59 -23.59
CA SER A 204 18.67 -28.86 -24.29
C SER A 204 17.69 -27.70 -24.05
N LEU A 205 18.03 -26.51 -24.57
CA LEU A 205 17.24 -25.28 -24.45
C LEU A 205 17.00 -24.67 -25.83
N SER A 206 15.97 -23.83 -25.94
CA SER A 206 15.75 -23.05 -27.17
C SER A 206 16.93 -22.12 -27.44
N GLN A 207 17.15 -21.81 -28.72
CA GLN A 207 18.25 -20.92 -29.12
C GLN A 207 18.14 -19.53 -28.48
N GLU A 208 16.91 -19.05 -28.24
CA GLU A 208 16.63 -17.79 -27.55
C GLU A 208 17.05 -17.84 -26.08
N ALA A 209 16.88 -18.97 -25.39
CA ALA A 209 17.29 -19.13 -23.99
C ALA A 209 18.81 -19.35 -23.86
N LYS A 210 19.44 -20.00 -24.86
CA LYS A 210 20.90 -20.17 -24.89
C LYS A 210 21.64 -18.86 -25.07
N ASN A 211 21.15 -18.05 -26.02
CA ASN A 211 21.74 -16.76 -26.41
C ASN A 211 20.66 -15.66 -26.31
N PRO A 212 20.32 -15.23 -25.09
CA PRO A 212 19.27 -14.25 -24.87
C PRO A 212 19.61 -12.88 -25.47
N ILE A 213 18.57 -12.20 -25.96
CA ILE A 213 18.68 -10.87 -26.58
C ILE A 213 19.07 -9.85 -25.51
N PHE A 214 20.12 -9.07 -25.78
CA PHE A 214 20.51 -8.02 -24.87
C PHE A 214 19.51 -6.85 -24.89
N ILE A 215 19.03 -6.45 -23.72
CA ILE A 215 18.18 -5.28 -23.54
C ILE A 215 18.79 -4.40 -22.45
N ALA A 216 19.08 -3.15 -22.80
CA ALA A 216 19.61 -2.17 -21.85
C ALA A 216 18.68 -1.97 -20.64
N PRO A 217 19.25 -1.91 -19.41
CA PRO A 217 18.48 -1.78 -18.18
C PRO A 217 17.84 -0.39 -18.06
N ASN A 218 16.82 -0.26 -17.21
CA ASN A 218 16.14 1.01 -16.92
C ASN A 218 15.58 1.73 -18.16
N SER A 219 15.24 0.96 -19.19
CA SER A 219 14.66 1.48 -20.42
C SER A 219 13.15 1.22 -20.48
N PRO A 220 12.39 2.00 -21.28
CA PRO A 220 10.98 1.74 -21.50
C PRO A 220 10.70 0.34 -22.06
N LEU A 221 11.58 -0.17 -22.93
CA LEU A 221 11.46 -1.54 -23.47
C LEU A 221 11.66 -2.59 -22.37
N ALA A 222 12.68 -2.43 -21.51
CA ALA A 222 12.89 -3.33 -20.38
C ALA A 222 11.68 -3.35 -19.44
N ARG A 223 11.10 -2.18 -19.13
CA ARG A 223 9.87 -2.09 -18.32
C ARG A 223 8.72 -2.89 -18.95
N LEU A 224 8.46 -2.70 -20.24
CA LEU A 224 7.37 -3.39 -20.95
C LEU A 224 7.59 -4.91 -21.04
N ILE A 225 8.84 -5.37 -21.21
CA ILE A 225 9.19 -6.79 -21.19
C ILE A 225 8.95 -7.40 -19.81
N ILE A 226 9.38 -6.71 -18.74
CA ILE A 226 9.18 -7.18 -17.37
C ILE A 226 7.69 -7.21 -17.02
N ASP A 227 6.93 -6.19 -17.42
CA ASP A 227 5.48 -6.13 -17.20
C ASP A 227 4.74 -7.26 -17.92
N GLU A 228 5.10 -7.56 -19.17
CA GLU A 228 4.57 -8.71 -19.93
C GLU A 228 4.88 -10.04 -19.24
N ALA A 229 6.09 -10.19 -18.68
CA ALA A 229 6.48 -11.39 -17.93
C ALA A 229 5.78 -11.52 -16.57
N HIS A 230 5.53 -10.40 -15.88
CA HIS A 230 4.75 -10.35 -14.64
C HIS A 230 3.30 -10.77 -14.89
N GLY A 231 2.74 -10.28 -16.01
CA GLY A 231 1.52 -10.79 -16.62
C GLY A 231 0.24 -10.60 -15.79
N THR A 232 -0.85 -11.21 -16.27
CA THR A 232 -2.18 -11.15 -15.63
C THR A 232 -2.25 -11.90 -14.31
N TYR A 233 -1.37 -12.89 -14.12
CA TYR A 233 -1.31 -13.74 -12.93
C TYR A 233 -0.32 -13.24 -11.88
N HIS A 234 0.20 -12.01 -12.01
CA HIS A 234 1.02 -11.36 -10.98
C HIS A 234 2.17 -12.21 -10.47
N ARG A 235 2.92 -12.81 -11.40
CA ARG A 235 4.01 -13.74 -11.06
C ARG A 235 5.00 -13.06 -10.11
N GLY A 236 5.45 -13.82 -9.11
CA GLY A 236 6.44 -13.37 -8.14
C GLY A 236 7.77 -12.99 -8.81
N VAL A 237 8.69 -12.42 -8.03
CA VAL A 237 9.97 -11.88 -8.54
C VAL A 237 10.77 -12.94 -9.28
N GLU A 238 10.98 -14.11 -8.68
CA GLU A 238 11.83 -15.17 -9.26
C GLU A 238 11.20 -15.78 -10.52
N HIS A 239 9.88 -16.01 -10.53
CA HIS A 239 9.19 -16.53 -11.71
C HIS A 239 9.22 -15.50 -12.86
N THR A 240 8.94 -14.22 -12.58
CA THR A 240 9.05 -13.14 -13.58
C THR A 240 10.45 -13.08 -14.17
N MET A 241 11.49 -13.18 -13.33
CA MET A 241 12.88 -13.22 -13.80
C MET A 241 13.19 -14.42 -14.69
N ALA A 242 12.71 -15.61 -14.31
CA ALA A 242 12.89 -16.82 -15.10
C ALA A 242 12.23 -16.68 -16.48
N THR A 243 10.98 -16.19 -16.55
CA THR A 243 10.27 -15.92 -17.80
C THR A 243 11.04 -14.94 -18.69
N VAL A 244 11.52 -13.82 -18.15
CA VAL A 244 12.33 -12.86 -18.93
C VAL A 244 13.59 -13.52 -19.50
N ARG A 245 14.29 -14.33 -18.70
CA ARG A 245 15.55 -14.99 -19.10
C ARG A 245 15.39 -16.08 -20.16
N THR A 246 14.18 -16.54 -20.45
CA THR A 246 13.93 -17.45 -21.58
C THR A 246 14.23 -16.81 -22.93
N GLN A 247 14.25 -15.48 -23.01
CA GLN A 247 14.43 -14.76 -24.27
C GLN A 247 15.35 -13.53 -24.18
N TYR A 248 15.46 -12.90 -23.01
CA TYR A 248 16.11 -11.61 -22.85
C TYR A 248 17.14 -11.61 -21.71
N TRP A 249 18.22 -10.87 -21.93
CA TRP A 249 19.22 -10.56 -20.94
C TRP A 249 19.18 -9.07 -20.61
N ILE A 250 18.68 -8.76 -19.41
CA ILE A 250 18.60 -7.41 -18.86
C ILE A 250 19.57 -7.31 -17.67
N PRO A 251 20.59 -6.43 -17.71
CA PRO A 251 21.44 -6.18 -16.54
C PRO A 251 20.63 -5.72 -15.32
N LYS A 252 21.04 -6.14 -14.10
CA LYS A 252 20.33 -5.81 -12.85
C LYS A 252 18.82 -6.15 -12.87
N LEU A 253 18.42 -7.22 -13.58
CA LEU A 253 17.02 -7.61 -13.76
C LEU A 253 16.26 -7.74 -12.44
N ARG A 254 16.83 -8.40 -11.41
CA ARG A 254 16.16 -8.60 -10.11
C ARG A 254 15.72 -7.28 -9.47
N GLN A 255 16.57 -6.26 -9.54
CA GLN A 255 16.27 -4.93 -8.99
C GLN A 255 15.07 -4.29 -9.71
N GLN A 256 15.05 -4.37 -11.04
CA GLN A 256 13.96 -3.82 -11.86
C GLN A 256 12.64 -4.58 -11.64
N VAL A 257 12.70 -5.91 -11.54
CA VAL A 257 11.51 -6.75 -11.25
C VAL A 257 10.95 -6.43 -9.88
N ARG A 258 11.79 -6.36 -8.83
CA ARG A 258 11.33 -5.98 -7.47
C ARG A 258 10.63 -4.62 -7.47
N LYS A 259 11.21 -3.62 -8.14
CA LYS A 259 10.62 -2.29 -8.26
C LYS A 259 9.25 -2.35 -8.95
N LEU A 260 9.13 -3.07 -10.05
CA LEU A 260 7.86 -3.20 -10.78
C LEU A 260 6.79 -3.91 -9.94
N VAL A 261 7.13 -5.03 -9.29
CA VAL A 261 6.21 -5.79 -8.45
C VAL A 261 5.73 -4.97 -7.24
N GLN A 262 6.60 -4.20 -6.60
CA GLN A 262 6.21 -3.29 -5.50
C GLN A 262 5.25 -2.18 -5.96
N GLN A 263 5.42 -1.70 -7.19
CA GLN A 263 4.55 -0.67 -7.77
C GLN A 263 3.21 -1.23 -8.27
N CYS A 264 3.13 -2.53 -8.56
CA CYS A 264 1.92 -3.19 -9.02
C CYS A 264 0.79 -3.09 -7.97
N VAL A 265 -0.28 -2.37 -8.33
CA VAL A 265 -1.42 -2.10 -7.43
C VAL A 265 -2.07 -3.40 -6.96
N LYS A 266 -2.26 -4.37 -7.85
CA LYS A 266 -2.88 -5.67 -7.51
C LYS A 266 -1.99 -6.45 -6.53
N CYS A 267 -0.68 -6.56 -6.78
CA CYS A 267 0.24 -7.20 -5.83
C CYS A 267 0.26 -6.48 -4.47
N ARG A 268 0.27 -5.15 -4.48
CA ARG A 268 0.31 -4.33 -3.27
C ARG A 268 -0.96 -4.48 -2.43
N ARG A 269 -2.14 -4.56 -3.03
CA ARG A 269 -3.40 -4.77 -2.30
C ARG A 269 -3.42 -6.07 -1.49
N PHE A 270 -2.76 -7.13 -1.97
CA PHE A 270 -2.74 -8.43 -1.30
C PHE A 270 -1.53 -8.64 -0.38
N ASN A 271 -0.40 -8.00 -0.66
CA ASN A 271 0.86 -8.27 0.04
C ASN A 271 1.35 -7.11 0.91
N ALA A 272 0.75 -5.91 0.83
CA ALA A 272 1.14 -4.81 1.70
C ALA A 272 0.73 -5.12 3.15
N LEU A 273 1.60 -4.76 4.09
CA LEU A 273 1.27 -4.82 5.51
C LEU A 273 0.14 -3.83 5.84
N PRO A 274 -0.70 -4.14 6.84
CA PRO A 274 -1.64 -3.18 7.39
C PRO A 274 -0.94 -1.90 7.82
N TYR A 275 -1.69 -0.79 7.85
CA TYR A 275 -1.19 0.45 8.45
C TYR A 275 -0.73 0.18 9.88
N GLN A 276 0.54 0.46 10.16
CA GLN A 276 1.07 0.32 11.51
C GLN A 276 0.47 1.44 12.36
N TYR A 277 -0.31 1.07 13.39
CA TYR A 277 -0.84 2.04 14.33
C TYR A 277 0.32 2.81 15.00
N PRO A 278 0.12 4.11 15.29
CA PRO A 278 1.10 4.88 16.05
C PRO A 278 1.32 4.25 17.44
N GLU A 279 2.43 4.61 18.08
CA GLU A 279 2.68 4.23 19.47
C GLU A 279 1.51 4.64 20.38
N SER A 280 1.23 3.84 21.39
CA SER A 280 0.14 4.11 22.34
C SER A 280 0.38 5.45 23.03
N THR A 281 -0.58 6.36 22.95
CA THR A 281 -0.53 7.65 23.65
C THR A 281 -0.69 7.47 25.16
N ASP A 282 -0.30 8.49 25.91
CA ASP A 282 -0.50 8.54 27.36
C ASP A 282 -1.98 8.35 27.72
N LEU A 283 -2.22 7.73 28.89
CA LEU A 283 -3.56 7.57 29.42
C LEU A 283 -4.17 8.95 29.72
N PRO A 284 -5.48 9.16 29.45
CA PRO A 284 -6.13 10.42 29.78
C PRO A 284 -6.05 10.73 31.28
N ASP A 285 -5.93 12.00 31.64
CA ASP A 285 -5.83 12.50 33.02
C ASP A 285 -6.89 11.88 33.95
N ARG A 286 -8.14 11.78 33.48
CA ARG A 286 -9.26 11.16 34.20
C ARG A 286 -9.08 9.69 34.61
N ARG A 287 -8.07 9.00 34.06
CA ARG A 287 -7.70 7.60 34.38
C ARG A 287 -6.56 7.50 35.38
N VAL A 288 -5.81 8.58 35.61
CA VAL A 288 -4.54 8.56 36.35
C VAL A 288 -4.51 9.55 37.50
N LEU A 289 -5.19 10.70 37.40
CA LEU A 289 -5.30 11.67 38.47
C LEU A 289 -6.20 11.14 39.59
N ARG A 290 -5.87 11.53 40.82
CA ARG A 290 -6.68 11.21 42.00
C ARG A 290 -8.07 11.83 41.84
N SER A 291 -9.10 11.01 41.93
CA SER A 291 -10.51 11.41 41.87
C SER A 291 -11.29 10.77 43.01
N HIS A 292 -12.48 11.30 43.29
CA HIS A 292 -13.43 10.63 44.17
C HIS A 292 -14.01 9.36 43.49
N PRO A 293 -14.52 8.38 44.27
CA PRO A 293 -15.20 7.22 43.72
C PRO A 293 -16.32 7.62 42.75
N PHE A 294 -16.36 6.98 41.59
CA PHE A 294 -17.35 7.24 40.53
C PHE A 294 -17.37 8.68 39.96
N GLU A 295 -16.34 9.50 40.19
CA GLU A 295 -16.23 10.82 39.55
C GLU A 295 -16.07 10.73 38.03
N HIS A 296 -15.16 9.86 37.59
CA HIS A 296 -15.01 9.50 36.18
C HIS A 296 -15.35 8.02 36.01
N ILE A 297 -16.30 7.72 35.13
CA ILE A 297 -16.78 6.35 34.94
C ILE A 297 -16.66 5.87 33.50
N GLY A 298 -16.51 4.56 33.35
CA GLY A 298 -16.75 3.81 32.13
C GLY A 298 -18.14 3.19 32.14
N LEU A 299 -18.78 3.17 30.99
CA LEU A 299 -20.12 2.65 30.79
C LEU A 299 -20.13 1.71 29.58
N ASP A 300 -20.69 0.52 29.76
CA ASP A 300 -20.86 -0.45 28.67
C ASP A 300 -22.00 -1.43 28.99
N PHE A 301 -22.50 -2.11 27.96
CA PHE A 301 -23.51 -3.17 28.07
C PHE A 301 -22.87 -4.55 27.91
N PHE A 302 -23.50 -5.55 28.52
CA PHE A 302 -23.10 -6.94 28.34
C PHE A 302 -24.31 -7.87 28.37
N ASP A 303 -24.23 -8.99 27.65
CA ASP A 303 -25.32 -9.96 27.64
C ASP A 303 -25.42 -10.74 28.96
N LEU A 304 -26.67 -10.93 29.42
CA LEU A 304 -26.99 -11.85 30.51
C LEU A 304 -27.58 -13.14 29.93
N PRO A 305 -27.43 -14.28 30.62
CA PRO A 305 -28.12 -15.50 30.26
C PRO A 305 -29.64 -15.29 30.31
N SER A 306 -30.34 -15.96 29.39
CA SER A 306 -31.79 -15.87 29.30
C SER A 306 -32.46 -16.35 30.59
N PRO A 307 -33.48 -15.63 31.10
CA PRO A 307 -34.20 -15.99 32.31
C PRO A 307 -35.11 -17.23 32.16
N SER A 308 -35.36 -17.71 30.93
CA SER A 308 -36.06 -18.96 30.70
C SER A 308 -35.49 -19.75 29.50
N THR A 309 -35.69 -21.06 29.53
CA THR A 309 -35.30 -22.03 28.50
C THR A 309 -36.32 -22.16 27.36
N THR A 310 -37.42 -21.41 27.42
CA THR A 310 -38.48 -21.39 26.40
C THR A 310 -38.09 -20.52 25.19
N GLU A 311 -38.48 -20.92 23.98
CA GLU A 311 -38.18 -20.22 22.71
C GLU A 311 -38.63 -18.73 22.67
N HIS A 312 -39.46 -18.29 23.61
CA HIS A 312 -39.97 -16.92 23.73
C HIS A 312 -39.34 -16.10 24.88
N ALA A 313 -38.24 -16.58 25.46
CA ALA A 313 -37.56 -15.89 26.54
C ALA A 313 -36.98 -14.54 26.08
N LYS A 314 -37.41 -13.45 26.71
CA LYS A 314 -36.86 -12.11 26.43
C LYS A 314 -35.42 -12.05 26.94
N LYS A 315 -34.48 -11.73 26.04
CA LYS A 315 -33.08 -11.48 26.38
C LYS A 315 -32.98 -10.36 27.41
N SER A 316 -32.17 -10.57 28.44
CA SER A 316 -31.82 -9.55 29.42
C SER A 316 -30.38 -9.11 29.23
N TYR A 317 -30.07 -7.88 29.64
CA TYR A 317 -28.76 -7.27 29.48
C TYR A 317 -28.28 -6.74 30.83
N GLY A 318 -26.98 -6.69 31.01
CA GLY A 318 -26.32 -6.03 32.13
C GLY A 318 -25.73 -4.71 31.68
N CYS A 319 -25.77 -3.71 32.55
CA CYS A 319 -25.11 -2.44 32.38
C CYS A 319 -24.05 -2.30 33.47
N ILE A 320 -22.81 -2.03 33.08
CA ILE A 320 -21.72 -1.79 34.01
C ILE A 320 -21.44 -0.29 34.09
N PHE A 321 -21.37 0.24 35.31
CA PHE A 321 -20.76 1.53 35.61
C PHE A 321 -19.49 1.25 36.40
N THR A 322 -18.33 1.63 35.88
CA THR A 322 -17.07 1.38 36.58
C THR A 322 -16.24 2.63 36.75
N CYS A 323 -15.69 2.84 37.95
CA CYS A 323 -14.81 3.96 38.20
C CYS A 323 -13.46 3.80 37.47
N ALA A 324 -13.07 4.84 36.74
CA ALA A 324 -11.84 4.95 35.97
C ALA A 324 -10.56 4.68 36.80
N VAL A 325 -10.56 5.18 38.04
CA VAL A 325 -9.40 5.21 38.94
C VAL A 325 -9.45 4.05 39.94
N THR A 326 -10.47 3.99 40.79
CA THR A 326 -10.59 3.00 41.88
C THR A 326 -11.01 1.60 41.41
N ARG A 327 -11.45 1.47 40.15
CA ARG A 327 -11.98 0.22 39.57
C ARG A 327 -13.18 -0.37 40.32
N LEU A 328 -13.88 0.44 41.13
CA LEU A 328 -15.19 0.15 41.67
C LEU A 328 -16.16 -0.15 40.52
N ILE A 329 -17.08 -1.09 40.74
CA ILE A 329 -18.13 -1.45 39.79
C ILE A 329 -19.51 -1.29 40.43
N HIS A 330 -20.48 -0.89 39.62
CA HIS A 330 -21.91 -0.92 39.90
C HIS A 330 -22.60 -1.62 38.74
N LEU A 331 -23.41 -2.63 39.01
CA LEU A 331 -24.05 -3.47 38.00
C LEU A 331 -25.57 -3.29 38.05
N GLU A 332 -26.16 -3.10 36.87
CA GLU A 332 -27.61 -2.95 36.72
C GLU A 332 -28.14 -3.97 35.71
N MET A 333 -29.28 -4.59 36.03
CA MET A 333 -30.00 -5.46 35.09
C MET A 333 -30.99 -4.63 34.25
N LEU A 334 -30.98 -4.86 32.94
CA LEU A 334 -31.87 -4.27 31.95
C LEU A 334 -32.70 -5.35 31.25
N HIS A 335 -33.95 -5.03 30.91
CA HIS A 335 -34.83 -5.92 30.15
C HIS A 335 -34.66 -5.75 28.63
N SER A 336 -34.13 -4.60 28.20
CA SER A 336 -33.85 -4.28 26.81
C SER A 336 -32.69 -3.28 26.70
N LEU A 337 -32.13 -3.11 25.51
CA LEU A 337 -31.15 -2.07 25.19
C LEU A 337 -31.83 -0.73 24.82
N SER A 338 -33.07 -0.52 25.27
CA SER A 338 -33.80 0.72 25.02
C SER A 338 -33.23 1.87 25.83
N THR A 339 -33.44 3.09 25.35
CA THR A 339 -32.98 4.30 26.05
C THR A 339 -33.71 4.52 27.37
N GLU A 340 -34.98 4.10 27.48
CA GLU A 340 -35.74 4.19 28.74
C GLU A 340 -35.14 3.29 29.83
N ASP A 341 -34.84 2.03 29.51
CA ASP A 341 -34.20 1.09 30.43
C ASP A 341 -32.82 1.60 30.87
N PHE A 342 -32.03 2.14 29.92
CA PHE A 342 -30.75 2.77 30.21
C PHE A 342 -30.89 3.98 31.15
N ILE A 343 -31.81 4.90 30.87
CA ILE A 343 -32.06 6.08 31.71
C ILE A 343 -32.44 5.65 33.13
N ASN A 344 -33.29 4.63 33.28
CA ASN A 344 -33.67 4.13 34.58
C ASN A 344 -32.50 3.48 35.34
N ALA A 345 -31.59 2.78 34.66
CA ALA A 345 -30.35 2.30 35.27
C ALA A 345 -29.42 3.44 35.70
N LEU A 346 -29.24 4.46 34.87
CA LEU A 346 -28.44 5.63 35.24
C LEU A 346 -29.04 6.37 36.45
N ARG A 347 -30.37 6.48 36.54
CA ARG A 347 -31.06 7.06 37.70
C ARG A 347 -30.80 6.26 38.99
N ARG A 348 -30.85 4.92 38.92
CA ARG A 348 -30.54 4.06 40.08
C ARG A 348 -29.08 4.19 40.49
N PHE A 349 -28.17 4.17 39.53
CA PHE A 349 -26.75 4.43 39.76
C PHE A 349 -26.53 5.78 40.44
N ALA A 350 -27.08 6.87 39.90
CA ALA A 350 -26.93 8.22 40.44
C ALA A 350 -27.49 8.35 41.86
N ALA A 351 -28.62 7.69 42.14
CA ALA A 351 -29.23 7.69 43.47
C ALA A 351 -28.39 6.93 44.52
N LEU A 352 -27.67 5.88 44.12
CA LEU A 352 -26.89 5.04 45.04
C LEU A 352 -25.42 5.47 45.16
N ARG A 353 -24.83 5.98 44.08
CA ARG A 353 -23.38 6.26 43.96
C ARG A 353 -23.06 7.74 43.76
N GLY A 354 -24.06 8.58 43.53
CA GLY A 354 -23.88 9.99 43.16
C GLY A 354 -23.76 10.19 41.65
N VAL A 355 -23.82 11.46 41.24
CA VAL A 355 -23.74 11.84 39.82
C VAL A 355 -22.27 11.96 39.40
N PRO A 356 -21.83 11.30 38.30
CA PRO A 356 -20.46 11.37 37.83
C PRO A 356 -20.18 12.72 37.14
N VAL A 357 -18.94 13.18 37.17
CA VAL A 357 -18.48 14.34 36.39
C VAL A 357 -18.35 13.98 34.92
N SER A 358 -17.88 12.76 34.62
CA SER A 358 -17.73 12.31 33.22
C SER A 358 -18.04 10.84 33.01
N ILE A 359 -18.66 10.52 31.88
CA ILE A 359 -18.96 9.16 31.43
C ILE A 359 -18.18 8.88 30.15
N THR A 360 -17.42 7.78 30.11
CA THR A 360 -16.75 7.28 28.91
C THR A 360 -17.45 6.02 28.40
N CYS A 361 -17.93 6.02 27.16
CA CYS A 361 -18.64 4.89 26.55
C CYS A 361 -18.33 4.75 25.06
N ASP A 362 -18.84 3.67 24.45
CA ASP A 362 -18.84 3.52 22.99
C ASP A 362 -19.90 4.38 22.30
N ASN A 363 -19.94 4.30 20.97
CA ASN A 363 -20.90 5.03 20.15
C ASN A 363 -22.23 4.28 19.99
N ALA A 364 -22.64 3.45 20.96
CA ALA A 364 -23.92 2.78 20.88
C ALA A 364 -25.07 3.81 20.77
N PRO A 365 -26.05 3.61 19.86
CA PRO A 365 -27.14 4.55 19.67
C PRO A 365 -27.91 4.88 20.96
N THR A 366 -28.06 3.90 21.85
CA THR A 366 -28.72 4.06 23.15
C THR A 366 -28.00 5.07 24.05
N PHE A 367 -26.67 5.06 24.08
CA PHE A 367 -25.87 6.01 24.86
C PHE A 367 -25.90 7.41 24.26
N LEU A 368 -25.75 7.52 22.93
CA LEU A 368 -25.84 8.80 22.21
C LEU A 368 -27.20 9.47 22.45
N LEU A 369 -28.29 8.71 22.34
CA LEU A 369 -29.64 9.23 22.57
C LEU A 369 -29.88 9.56 24.05
N GLY A 370 -29.40 8.71 24.97
CA GLY A 370 -29.50 8.98 26.41
C GLY A 370 -28.76 10.24 26.83
N ALA A 371 -27.53 10.43 26.34
CA ALA A 371 -26.75 11.64 26.55
C ALA A 371 -27.45 12.89 26.00
N ARG A 372 -28.06 12.77 24.82
CA ARG A 372 -28.85 13.86 24.21
C ARG A 372 -30.07 14.22 25.04
N ILE A 373 -30.85 13.24 25.49
CA ILE A 373 -32.02 13.47 26.34
C ILE A 373 -31.63 14.18 27.65
N LEU A 374 -30.50 13.78 28.24
CA LEU A 374 -29.99 14.35 29.48
C LEU A 374 -29.37 15.74 29.31
N THR A 375 -28.94 16.11 28.10
CA THR A 375 -28.40 17.45 27.82
C THR A 375 -29.47 18.43 27.36
N GLU A 376 -30.45 17.98 26.57
CA GLU A 376 -31.51 18.82 26.02
C GLU A 376 -32.70 19.01 26.98
N GLY A 377 -32.79 18.22 28.06
CA GLY A 377 -33.75 18.42 29.15
C GLY A 377 -35.20 18.40 28.69
N THR A 378 -35.78 17.22 28.45
CA THR A 378 -37.21 17.14 28.07
C THR A 378 -38.10 17.54 29.25
N MET A 379 -38.89 18.61 29.08
CA MET A 379 -39.83 19.18 30.06
C MET A 379 -40.91 18.20 30.58
N GLN A 380 -41.01 16.99 30.05
CA GLN A 380 -42.11 16.05 30.32
C GLN A 380 -41.74 14.85 31.22
N GLN A 381 -40.49 14.68 31.65
CA GLN A 381 -40.09 13.50 32.44
C GLN A 381 -39.43 13.85 33.79
N GLY A 382 -40.23 14.16 34.81
CA GLY A 382 -39.88 14.08 36.25
C GLY A 382 -38.74 14.96 36.79
N ASN A 383 -38.81 15.31 38.09
CA ASN A 383 -37.82 16.18 38.75
C ASN A 383 -36.38 15.62 38.78
N VAL A 384 -36.22 14.30 38.69
CA VAL A 384 -34.91 13.62 38.83
C VAL A 384 -34.05 13.73 37.56
N LEU A 385 -34.65 13.65 36.37
CA LEU A 385 -33.87 13.79 35.12
C LEU A 385 -33.39 15.22 34.91
N LYS A 386 -34.22 16.19 35.32
CA LYS A 386 -33.80 17.58 35.40
C LYS A 386 -32.62 17.76 36.35
N ALA A 387 -32.68 17.18 37.56
CA ALA A 387 -31.58 17.25 38.53
C ALA A 387 -30.28 16.57 38.06
N ILE A 388 -30.34 15.54 37.21
CA ILE A 388 -29.15 14.91 36.59
C ILE A 388 -28.63 15.76 35.42
N SER A 389 -29.54 16.34 34.63
CA SER A 389 -29.21 17.28 33.54
C SER A 389 -28.51 18.54 34.07
N ASP A 390 -29.01 19.09 35.18
CA ASP A 390 -28.47 20.27 35.87
C ASP A 390 -27.05 20.05 36.43
N LYS A 391 -26.53 18.82 36.41
CA LYS A 391 -25.19 18.45 36.88
C LYS A 391 -24.13 18.38 35.78
N GLU A 392 -24.48 18.75 34.54
CA GLU A 392 -23.56 18.97 33.41
C GLU A 392 -22.55 17.82 33.17
N ILE A 393 -23.04 16.58 33.12
CA ILE A 393 -22.20 15.39 32.90
C ILE A 393 -21.47 15.48 31.56
N GLN A 394 -20.14 15.31 31.58
CA GLN A 394 -19.31 15.27 30.38
C GLN A 394 -19.32 13.87 29.73
N TRP A 395 -19.85 13.78 28.51
CA TRP A 395 -19.87 12.53 27.73
C TRP A 395 -18.63 12.42 26.82
N ASN A 396 -17.85 11.36 27.02
CA ASN A 396 -16.65 11.06 26.25
C ASN A 396 -16.86 9.77 25.44
N TYR A 397 -16.93 9.89 24.11
CA TYR A 397 -17.10 8.74 23.23
C TYR A 397 -15.76 8.22 22.73
N ILE A 398 -15.57 6.90 22.78
CA ILE A 398 -14.38 6.29 22.19
C ILE A 398 -14.43 6.35 20.65
N THR A 399 -13.25 6.34 20.03
CA THR A 399 -13.15 6.35 18.57
C THR A 399 -13.75 5.05 18.01
N PRO A 400 -14.61 5.09 16.97
CA PRO A 400 -15.11 3.88 16.33
C PRO A 400 -13.98 2.93 15.95
N TYR A 401 -14.16 1.64 16.21
CA TYR A 401 -13.15 0.60 15.97
C TYR A 401 -11.85 0.72 16.78
N ALA A 402 -11.85 1.51 17.86
CA ALA A 402 -10.74 1.63 18.81
C ALA A 402 -11.07 1.06 20.21
N PRO A 403 -11.31 -0.26 20.34
CA PRO A 403 -11.76 -0.88 21.59
C PRO A 403 -10.77 -0.70 22.75
N TRP A 404 -9.47 -0.51 22.45
CA TRP A 404 -8.44 -0.29 23.48
C TRP A 404 -8.71 0.95 24.35
N GLN A 405 -9.41 1.97 23.84
CA GLN A 405 -9.79 3.15 24.63
C GLN A 405 -10.83 2.80 25.71
N GLY A 406 -11.65 1.78 25.47
CA GLY A 406 -12.66 1.22 26.38
C GLY A 406 -12.18 0.03 27.22
N GLY A 407 -10.94 -0.42 27.02
CA GLY A 407 -10.46 -1.71 27.56
C GLY A 407 -10.56 -1.87 29.09
N PHE A 408 -10.71 -0.78 29.85
CA PHE A 408 -10.83 -0.84 31.31
C PHE A 408 -12.19 -1.37 31.79
N TYR A 409 -13.29 -1.04 31.12
CA TYR A 409 -14.59 -1.64 31.41
C TYR A 409 -14.74 -3.00 30.73
N GLU A 410 -14.19 -3.22 29.53
CA GLU A 410 -14.20 -4.52 28.86
C GLU A 410 -13.51 -5.61 29.71
N ARG A 411 -12.36 -5.28 30.32
CA ARG A 411 -11.63 -6.19 31.22
C ARG A 411 -12.48 -6.59 32.42
N LEU A 412 -13.27 -5.65 32.97
CA LEU A 412 -14.13 -5.89 34.12
C LEU A 412 -15.38 -6.67 33.73
N ILE A 413 -15.99 -6.39 32.57
CA ILE A 413 -17.09 -7.19 32.00
C ILE A 413 -16.66 -8.65 31.85
N LYS A 414 -15.44 -8.90 31.38
CA LYS A 414 -14.91 -10.28 31.31
C LYS A 414 -14.92 -10.97 32.67
N THR A 415 -14.51 -10.27 33.73
CA THR A 415 -14.52 -10.79 35.10
C THR A 415 -15.94 -11.00 35.63
N VAL A 416 -16.86 -10.06 35.35
CA VAL A 416 -18.29 -10.17 35.70
C VAL A 416 -18.90 -11.40 35.04
N LYS A 417 -18.72 -11.57 33.72
CA LYS A 417 -19.22 -12.74 32.99
C LYS A 417 -18.67 -14.04 33.57
N GLN A 418 -17.39 -14.09 33.91
CA GLN A 418 -16.78 -15.29 34.52
C GLN A 418 -17.40 -15.62 35.89
N ALA A 419 -17.63 -14.63 36.75
CA ALA A 419 -18.30 -14.83 38.02
C ALA A 419 -19.75 -15.29 37.82
N LEU A 420 -20.46 -14.65 36.88
CA LEU A 420 -21.84 -14.96 36.53
C LEU A 420 -22.01 -16.39 36.01
N TYR A 421 -21.17 -16.84 35.09
CA TYR A 421 -21.24 -18.21 34.56
C TYR A 421 -20.95 -19.26 35.64
N LYS A 422 -20.06 -18.96 36.58
CA LYS A 422 -19.76 -19.88 37.70
C LYS A 422 -20.91 -19.92 38.70
N ALA A 423 -21.49 -18.78 39.05
CA ALA A 423 -22.61 -18.67 40.00
C ALA A 423 -23.89 -19.32 39.48
N LEU A 424 -24.14 -19.24 38.16
CA LEU A 424 -25.37 -19.78 37.53
C LEU A 424 -25.22 -21.19 36.95
N ARG A 425 -24.08 -21.85 37.18
CA ARG A 425 -23.87 -23.23 36.73
C ARG A 425 -24.81 -24.16 37.50
N GLY A 426 -25.61 -24.97 36.80
CA GLY A 426 -26.55 -25.90 37.43
C GLY A 426 -27.83 -25.26 37.98
N ALA A 427 -27.99 -23.94 37.91
CA ALA A 427 -29.18 -23.26 38.42
C ALA A 427 -30.41 -23.52 37.53
N GLU A 428 -31.44 -24.16 38.11
CA GLU A 428 -32.69 -24.50 37.43
C GLU A 428 -33.63 -23.30 37.25
N HIS A 429 -33.55 -22.29 38.13
CA HIS A 429 -34.44 -21.13 38.13
C HIS A 429 -33.67 -19.84 37.81
N ARG A 430 -34.02 -19.19 36.69
CA ARG A 430 -33.37 -17.94 36.25
C ARG A 430 -34.37 -16.79 36.20
N THR A 431 -35.18 -16.58 37.24
CA THR A 431 -36.09 -15.42 37.26
C THR A 431 -35.29 -14.10 37.22
N GLY A 432 -35.92 -13.03 36.74
CA GLY A 432 -35.26 -11.72 36.66
C GLY A 432 -34.79 -11.20 38.03
N ASP A 433 -35.58 -11.43 39.08
CA ASP A 433 -35.20 -11.08 40.45
C ASP A 433 -34.01 -11.91 40.95
N HIS A 434 -33.98 -13.22 40.63
CA HIS A 434 -32.83 -14.06 40.95
C HIS A 434 -31.55 -13.55 40.26
N LEU A 435 -31.62 -13.21 38.97
CA LEU A 435 -30.49 -12.62 38.23
C LEU A 435 -30.03 -11.29 38.84
N ARG A 436 -30.95 -10.44 39.30
CA ARG A 436 -30.62 -9.18 39.98
C ARG A 436 -29.89 -9.42 41.30
N THR A 437 -30.35 -10.37 42.11
CA THR A 437 -29.69 -10.75 43.37
C THR A 437 -28.28 -11.26 43.09
N VAL A 438 -28.12 -12.19 42.14
CA VAL A 438 -26.81 -12.73 41.74
C VAL A 438 -25.87 -11.64 41.23
N LEU A 439 -26.36 -10.68 40.43
CA LEU A 439 -25.55 -9.55 39.98
C LEU A 439 -25.09 -8.66 41.15
N THR A 440 -25.94 -8.45 42.15
CA THR A 440 -25.62 -7.67 43.35
C THR A 440 -24.53 -8.37 44.19
N GLU A 441 -24.62 -9.70 44.34
CA GLU A 441 -23.60 -10.49 45.03
C GLU A 441 -22.27 -10.52 44.26
N ILE A 442 -22.33 -10.63 42.93
CA ILE A 442 -21.14 -10.53 42.07
C ILE A 442 -20.51 -9.15 42.18
N GLU A 443 -21.30 -8.07 42.17
CA GLU A 443 -20.82 -6.72 42.41
C GLU A 443 -20.06 -6.63 43.74
N ALA A 444 -20.66 -7.12 44.82
CA ALA A 444 -20.07 -7.08 46.16
C ALA A 444 -18.78 -7.92 46.25
N CYS A 445 -18.77 -9.10 45.66
CA CYS A 445 -17.59 -9.98 45.57
C CYS A 445 -16.45 -9.31 44.80
N LEU A 446 -16.74 -8.78 43.60
CA LEU A 446 -15.71 -8.14 42.78
C LEU A 446 -15.23 -6.83 43.39
N ASN A 447 -16.07 -6.06 44.07
CA ASN A 447 -15.64 -4.86 44.80
C ASN A 447 -14.82 -5.18 46.06
N SER A 448 -14.79 -6.44 46.51
CA SER A 448 -13.96 -6.91 47.62
C SER A 448 -12.62 -7.51 47.17
N ARG A 449 -12.32 -7.52 45.87
CA ARG A 449 -11.05 -8.04 45.33
C ARG A 449 -9.86 -7.13 45.70
N PRO A 450 -8.64 -7.67 45.85
CA PRO A 450 -7.44 -6.84 46.03
C PRO A 450 -7.11 -6.04 44.76
N LEU A 451 -6.71 -4.77 44.91
CA LEU A 451 -6.19 -3.93 43.82
C LEU A 451 -4.68 -4.05 43.64
N THR A 452 -3.97 -4.49 44.68
CA THR A 452 -2.53 -4.70 44.67
C THR A 452 -2.19 -6.18 44.56
N TYR A 453 -0.97 -6.47 44.10
CA TYR A 453 -0.43 -7.82 44.16
C TYR A 453 -0.36 -8.27 45.62
N GLN A 454 -0.75 -9.53 45.87
CA GLN A 454 -0.64 -10.17 47.17
C GLN A 454 0.56 -11.12 47.12
N SER A 455 1.58 -10.86 47.94
CA SER A 455 2.75 -11.74 48.02
C SER A 455 2.42 -13.03 48.79
N ALA A 456 3.25 -14.06 48.61
CA ALA A 456 3.13 -15.31 49.35
C ALA A 456 3.55 -15.19 50.82
N THR A 457 4.29 -14.13 51.16
CA THR A 457 4.70 -13.80 52.53
C THR A 457 3.60 -13.02 53.22
N HIS A 458 3.38 -13.28 54.51
CA HIS A 458 2.41 -12.54 55.30
C HIS A 458 2.87 -11.08 55.42
N GLU A 459 2.19 -10.17 54.73
CA GLU A 459 2.42 -8.73 54.85
C GLU A 459 1.65 -8.17 56.07
N GLU A 460 2.21 -7.14 56.72
CA GLU A 460 1.55 -6.47 57.86
C GLU A 460 0.37 -5.57 57.42
N PHE A 461 0.32 -5.21 56.13
CA PHE A 461 -0.69 -4.28 55.60
C PHE A 461 -1.87 -5.03 54.97
N THR A 462 -3.08 -4.59 55.29
CA THR A 462 -4.29 -5.08 54.64
C THR A 462 -4.39 -4.60 53.20
N SER A 463 -4.76 -5.49 52.28
CA SER A 463 -4.94 -5.15 50.87
C SER A 463 -6.03 -4.09 50.70
N ILE A 464 -5.75 -3.08 49.87
CA ILE A 464 -6.77 -2.12 49.44
C ILE A 464 -7.70 -2.79 48.43
N ARG A 465 -9.00 -2.74 48.69
CA ARG A 465 -10.08 -3.21 47.81
C ARG A 465 -10.81 -2.02 47.19
N PRO A 466 -11.47 -2.17 46.03
CA PRO A 466 -12.30 -1.11 45.46
C PRO A 466 -13.31 -0.54 46.46
N ILE A 467 -13.95 -1.40 47.26
CA ILE A 467 -14.99 -0.98 48.21
C ILE A 467 -14.47 -0.13 49.37
N ASP A 468 -13.19 -0.25 49.72
CA ASP A 468 -12.59 0.49 50.83
C ASP A 468 -12.52 2.01 50.53
N PHE A 469 -12.61 2.41 49.26
CA PHE A 469 -12.71 3.82 48.86
C PHE A 469 -14.08 4.45 49.13
N ILE A 470 -15.12 3.64 49.32
CA ILE A 470 -16.46 4.11 49.73
C ILE A 470 -16.59 4.01 51.24
N GLN A 471 -16.31 2.82 51.78
CA GLN A 471 -16.39 2.55 53.20
C GLN A 471 -15.25 1.61 53.58
N LYS A 472 -14.33 2.13 54.39
CA LYS A 472 -13.21 1.36 54.92
C LYS A 472 -13.72 0.21 55.78
N ASP A 473 -13.08 -0.95 55.67
CA ASP A 473 -13.34 -2.15 56.48
C ASP A 473 -14.79 -2.67 56.37
N LEU A 474 -15.45 -2.42 55.22
CA LEU A 474 -16.77 -2.97 54.97
C LEU A 474 -16.71 -4.50 54.97
N VAL A 475 -17.52 -5.11 55.84
CA VAL A 475 -17.75 -6.55 55.89
C VAL A 475 -18.85 -6.89 54.90
N VAL A 476 -18.47 -7.59 53.84
CA VAL A 476 -19.41 -8.10 52.84
C VAL A 476 -19.74 -9.55 53.18
N THR A 477 -20.98 -9.80 53.58
CA THR A 477 -21.50 -11.16 53.75
C THR A 477 -22.08 -11.65 52.43
N LEU A 478 -21.53 -12.73 51.89
CA LEU A 478 -22.05 -13.39 50.69
C LEU A 478 -22.70 -14.71 51.14
N PRO A 479 -24.03 -14.81 51.22
CA PRO A 479 -24.71 -16.04 51.64
C PRO A 479 -24.71 -17.05 50.47
N MET A 480 -23.55 -17.65 50.15
CA MET A 480 -23.46 -18.70 49.12
C MET A 480 -23.56 -20.12 49.70
N GLU A 481 -24.36 -20.35 50.74
CA GLU A 481 -24.54 -21.70 51.30
C GLU A 481 -25.80 -22.42 50.79
N HIS A 482 -26.76 -21.74 50.16
CA HIS A 482 -28.06 -22.35 49.84
C HIS A 482 -28.46 -22.39 48.36
N LEU A 483 -27.66 -21.81 47.44
CA LEU A 483 -27.92 -21.92 45.98
C LEU A 483 -27.20 -23.09 45.31
N LEU A 484 -26.22 -23.68 45.99
CA LEU A 484 -25.53 -24.90 45.58
C LEU A 484 -26.04 -26.07 46.41
N ALA A 485 -27.34 -26.39 46.31
CA ALA A 485 -27.71 -27.78 46.49
C ALA A 485 -26.98 -28.52 45.38
N ILE A 486 -25.84 -29.14 45.71
CA ILE A 486 -25.14 -30.06 44.83
C ILE A 486 -26.21 -31.07 44.44
N HIS A 487 -26.72 -30.98 43.22
CA HIS A 487 -27.58 -32.01 42.70
C HIS A 487 -26.75 -33.29 42.77
N PRO A 488 -27.24 -34.38 43.38
CA PRO A 488 -26.49 -35.63 43.48
C PRO A 488 -26.08 -36.20 42.10
N ASP A 489 -26.64 -35.65 41.03
CA ASP A 489 -26.35 -35.98 39.63
C ASP A 489 -25.44 -34.97 38.89
N ASP A 490 -24.90 -33.91 39.52
CA ASP A 490 -23.94 -33.01 38.83
C ASP A 490 -22.61 -33.78 38.64
N PRO A 491 -22.23 -34.12 37.40
CA PRO A 491 -21.04 -34.92 37.18
C PRO A 491 -19.80 -34.14 37.62
N ASP A 492 -18.96 -34.80 38.43
CA ASP A 492 -17.67 -34.29 38.84
C ASP A 492 -16.91 -33.70 37.65
N TYR A 493 -16.29 -32.53 37.88
CA TYR A 493 -15.43 -31.92 36.87
C TYR A 493 -14.29 -32.87 36.53
N LEU A 494 -14.29 -33.37 35.29
CA LEU A 494 -13.20 -34.16 34.73
C LEU A 494 -12.31 -33.25 33.90
N SER A 495 -11.00 -33.32 34.12
CA SER A 495 -10.03 -32.62 33.28
C SER A 495 -10.13 -33.12 31.82
N PRO A 496 -9.71 -32.32 30.80
CA PRO A 496 -9.78 -32.72 29.39
C PRO A 496 -9.13 -34.09 29.03
N PRO A 497 -8.07 -34.55 29.71
CA PRO A 497 -7.58 -35.93 29.58
C PRO A 497 -8.54 -36.98 30.15
N GLU A 498 -9.10 -36.74 31.34
CA GLU A 498 -10.01 -37.67 32.03
C GLU A 498 -11.35 -37.78 31.32
N ALA A 499 -11.86 -36.66 30.79
CA ALA A 499 -13.07 -36.64 29.96
C ALA A 499 -12.90 -37.50 28.69
N ARG A 500 -11.74 -37.41 28.03
CA ARG A 500 -11.42 -38.24 26.86
C ARG A 500 -11.29 -39.72 27.24
N ALA A 501 -10.61 -40.03 28.34
CA ALA A 501 -10.49 -41.40 28.81
C ALA A 501 -11.85 -42.02 29.18
N ARG A 502 -12.74 -41.25 29.81
CA ARG A 502 -14.11 -41.67 30.12
C ARG A 502 -14.93 -41.89 28.85
N GLN A 503 -14.84 -40.98 27.88
CA GLN A 503 -15.52 -41.11 26.60
C GLN A 503 -15.07 -42.38 25.85
N THR A 504 -13.75 -42.61 25.75
CA THR A 504 -13.21 -43.84 25.13
C THR A 504 -13.67 -45.09 25.86
N ARG A 505 -13.75 -45.09 27.19
CA ARG A 505 -14.31 -46.21 27.95
C ARG A 505 -15.79 -46.45 27.64
N CYS A 506 -16.59 -45.39 27.57
CA CYS A 506 -18.02 -45.49 27.23
C CYS A 506 -18.22 -46.07 25.83
N GLU A 507 -17.46 -45.57 24.83
CA GLU A 507 -17.50 -46.06 23.45
C GLU A 507 -17.09 -47.54 23.34
N VAL A 508 -16.07 -47.96 24.10
CA VAL A 508 -15.65 -49.38 24.16
C VAL A 508 -16.72 -50.26 24.81
N VAL A 509 -17.35 -49.80 25.90
CA VAL A 509 -18.44 -50.54 26.55
C VAL A 509 -19.66 -50.66 25.64
N GLU A 510 -19.99 -49.61 24.90
CA GLU A 510 -21.08 -49.60 23.94
C GLU A 510 -20.78 -50.54 22.76
N ALA A 511 -19.57 -50.48 22.20
CA ALA A 511 -19.12 -51.42 21.16
C ALA A 511 -19.16 -52.88 21.63
N LEU A 512 -18.73 -53.14 22.87
CA LEU A 512 -18.83 -54.48 23.49
C LEU A 512 -20.27 -54.94 23.65
N ARG A 513 -21.16 -54.08 24.16
CA ARG A 513 -22.59 -54.41 24.28
C ARG A 513 -23.22 -54.70 22.91
N THR A 514 -22.88 -53.90 21.91
CA THR A 514 -23.37 -54.08 20.54
C THR A 514 -22.86 -55.40 19.96
N SER A 515 -21.59 -55.74 20.20
CA SER A 515 -21.00 -57.02 19.79
C SER A 515 -21.65 -58.21 20.49
N CYS A 516 -21.93 -58.11 21.79
CA CYS A 516 -22.62 -59.16 22.55
C CYS A 516 -24.06 -59.36 22.04
N GLN A 517 -24.79 -58.27 21.77
CA GLN A 517 -26.13 -58.34 21.20
C GLN A 517 -26.13 -58.94 19.79
N LEU A 518 -25.09 -58.69 18.99
CA LEU A 518 -24.94 -59.32 17.67
C LEU A 518 -24.71 -60.83 17.80
N THR A 519 -23.92 -61.27 18.77
CA THR A 519 -23.68 -62.71 19.01
C THR A 519 -24.87 -63.44 19.62
N GLU A 520 -25.75 -62.76 20.38
CA GLU A 520 -26.98 -63.36 20.92
C GLU A 520 -28.08 -63.58 19.86
N ASN A 521 -27.94 -62.97 18.68
CA ASN A 521 -28.85 -63.11 17.55
C ASN A 521 -28.40 -64.17 16.52
N PHE A 522 -27.35 -64.94 16.79
CA PHE A 522 -26.84 -66.03 15.94
C PHE A 522 -27.01 -67.41 16.58
#